data_AF-D7KMY2-F1
#
_entry.id   AF-D7KMY2-F1
#
_cell.length_a   1.000
_cell.length_b   1.000
_cell.length_c   1.000
_cell.angle_alpha   90.00
_cell.angle_beta   90.00
_cell.angle_gamma   90.00
#
_symmetry.space_group_name_H-M   'P 1'
#
loop_
_entity.id
_entity.type
_entity.pdbx_description
1 polymer ?
#
loop_
_entity_poly.entity_id
_entity_poly.type
_entity_poly.pdbx_seq_one_letter_code
_entity_poly.pdbx_strand_id
1 'polypeptide(L)'
;MPSLEGYRTSESESILGLLCYYEGRNVLLCNPVLQKFITLPEFPEVPLGCTECRKYLCFGDLGDKKKMKLLLVRRSLHSKFQDYHILLVGEESWRAIGCKHRFLPATKTLCNRGRLYFGAKSFPSMDCILMSFDLRSEEFHRIDILS
;
A
#
# COMPACT_ATOMS: atom_id res chain seq x y z
N MET A 1 30.84 9.75 8.45
CA MET A 1 29.75 9.71 7.45
C MET A 1 29.58 8.26 7.02
N PRO A 2 28.56 7.53 7.50
CA PRO A 2 28.35 6.16 7.05
C PRO A 2 27.79 6.18 5.63
N SER A 3 28.23 5.19 4.87
CA SER A 3 28.06 4.96 3.44
C SER A 3 26.60 4.90 2.97
N LEU A 4 26.36 5.49 1.78
CA LEU A 4 25.17 5.26 0.95
C LEU A 4 25.17 3.81 0.44
N GLU A 5 24.81 2.84 1.29
CA GLU A 5 24.25 1.59 0.78
C GLU A 5 22.87 1.89 0.21
N GLY A 6 22.58 1.36 -0.98
CA GLY A 6 21.44 1.75 -1.83
C GLY A 6 20.06 1.47 -1.22
N TYR A 7 19.62 2.34 -0.30
CA TYR A 7 18.25 2.37 0.18
C TYR A 7 17.34 2.74 -0.99
N ARG A 8 16.45 1.81 -1.38
CA ARG A 8 15.38 2.12 -2.34
C ARG A 8 14.43 3.13 -1.71
N THR A 9 14.55 4.38 -2.11
CA THR A 9 13.58 5.43 -1.83
C THR A 9 12.43 5.31 -2.83
N SER A 10 11.21 5.59 -2.36
CA SER A 10 10.03 5.61 -3.23
C SER A 10 8.98 6.54 -2.66
N GLU A 11 8.09 7.04 -3.51
CA GLU A 11 7.03 7.99 -3.17
C GLU A 11 5.67 7.45 -3.62
N SER A 12 4.62 7.79 -2.87
CA SER A 12 3.24 7.54 -3.31
C SER A 12 2.77 8.60 -4.33
N GLU A 13 1.68 8.29 -5.02
CA GLU A 13 0.87 9.34 -5.66
C GLU A 13 0.39 10.35 -4.60
N SER A 14 0.21 11.61 -5.00
CA SER A 14 -0.31 12.64 -4.10
C SER A 14 -1.79 12.40 -3.83
N ILE A 15 -2.18 12.46 -2.56
CA ILE A 15 -3.59 12.32 -2.14
C ILE A 15 -3.95 13.51 -1.29
N LEU A 16 -4.89 14.33 -1.79
CA LEU A 16 -5.29 15.59 -1.16
C LEU A 16 -4.12 16.55 -0.88
N GLY A 17 -3.12 16.57 -1.77
CA GLY A 17 -1.92 17.38 -1.60
C GLY A 17 -0.94 16.84 -0.56
N LEU A 18 -1.20 15.66 0.02
CA LEU A 18 -0.24 14.96 0.88
C LEU A 18 0.63 14.02 0.04
N LEU A 19 1.88 13.88 0.46
CA LEU A 19 2.85 12.95 -0.11
C LEU A 19 3.24 11.93 0.97
N CYS A 20 3.40 10.67 0.58
CA CYS A 20 3.98 9.65 1.45
C CYS A 20 5.34 9.26 0.91
N TYR A 21 6.36 9.46 1.75
CA TYR A 21 7.74 9.11 1.46
C TYR A 21 8.13 7.84 2.23
N TYR A 22 8.93 6.99 1.58
CA TYR A 22 9.36 5.72 2.13
C TYR A 22 10.87 5.55 2.05
N GLU A 23 11.49 5.26 3.18
CA GLU A 23 12.92 4.97 3.29
C GLU A 23 13.13 3.72 4.14
N GLY A 24 13.48 2.60 3.49
CA GLY A 24 13.51 1.30 4.15
C GLY A 24 12.14 0.96 4.78
N ARG A 25 12.11 0.87 6.11
CA ARG A 25 10.88 0.63 6.91
C ARG A 25 10.21 1.94 7.37
N ASN A 26 10.87 3.08 7.24
CA ASN A 26 10.34 4.36 7.68
C ASN A 26 9.26 4.87 6.72
N VAL A 27 8.25 5.52 7.31
CA VAL A 27 7.12 6.10 6.59
C VAL A 27 6.93 7.53 7.06
N LEU A 28 7.06 8.47 6.14
CA LEU A 28 6.85 9.89 6.40
C LEU A 28 5.67 10.38 5.58
N LEU A 29 4.69 10.97 6.25
CA LEU A 29 3.62 11.70 5.61
C LEU A 29 3.95 13.19 5.61
N CYS A 30 3.90 13.82 4.45
CA CYS A 30 4.25 15.22 4.24
C CYS A 30 3.07 16.01 3.68
N ASN A 31 2.80 17.17 4.25
CA ASN A 31 2.11 18.27 3.57
C ASN A 31 3.17 19.31 3.16
N PRO A 32 3.59 19.34 1.88
CA PRO A 32 4.66 20.22 1.44
C PRO A 32 4.28 21.71 1.51
N VAL A 33 3.00 22.03 1.35
CA VAL A 33 2.50 23.42 1.41
C VAL A 33 2.59 23.96 2.83
N LEU A 34 2.23 23.15 3.83
CA LEU A 34 2.30 23.53 5.24
C LEU A 34 3.66 23.27 5.86
N GLN A 35 4.60 22.66 5.12
CA GLN A 35 5.90 22.19 5.62
C GLN A 35 5.77 21.32 6.88
N LYS A 36 4.68 20.53 6.95
CA LYS A 36 4.40 19.65 8.07
C LYS A 36 4.67 18.21 7.69
N PHE A 37 5.33 17.51 8.61
CA PHE A 37 5.68 16.12 8.46
C PHE A 37 5.20 15.34 9.68
N ILE A 38 4.72 14.13 9.44
CA ILE A 38 4.35 13.19 10.49
C ILE A 38 5.05 11.88 10.18
N THR A 39 5.83 11.40 11.14
CA THR A 39 6.41 10.05 11.08
C THR A 39 5.33 9.06 11.50
N LEU A 40 5.07 8.08 10.64
CA LEU A 40 4.15 6.98 10.91
C LEU A 40 4.92 5.77 11.46
N PRO A 41 4.23 4.82 12.11
CA PRO A 41 4.84 3.56 12.54
C PRO A 41 5.61 2.88 11.41
N GLU A 42 6.78 2.34 11.72
CA GLU A 42 7.61 1.61 10.77
C GLU A 42 6.85 0.42 10.18
N PHE A 43 7.14 0.09 8.92
CA PHE A 43 6.61 -1.12 8.31
C PHE A 43 7.00 -2.37 9.11
N PRO A 44 6.11 -3.39 9.16
CA PRO A 44 6.45 -4.70 9.70
C PRO A 44 7.72 -5.25 9.06
N GLU A 45 8.51 -6.00 9.82
CA GLU A 45 9.70 -6.66 9.30
C GLU A 45 9.39 -7.46 8.04
N VAL A 46 10.26 -7.31 7.04
CA VAL A 46 10.11 -7.98 5.75
C VAL A 46 10.61 -9.41 5.90
N PRO A 47 9.77 -10.44 5.71
CA PRO A 47 10.21 -11.81 5.85
C PRO A 47 11.31 -12.16 4.85
N LEU A 48 12.22 -13.04 5.26
CA LEU A 48 13.31 -13.52 4.43
C LEU A 48 12.76 -14.06 3.09
N GLY A 49 13.30 -13.57 1.97
CA GLY A 49 12.86 -13.98 0.63
C GLY A 49 11.64 -13.23 0.06
N CYS A 50 11.15 -12.18 0.72
CA CYS A 50 10.21 -11.24 0.12
C CYS A 50 10.90 -10.40 -0.96
N THR A 51 10.51 -10.60 -2.22
CA THR A 51 11.14 -9.94 -3.38
C THR A 51 10.38 -8.73 -3.87
N GLU A 52 9.08 -8.64 -3.57
CA GLU A 52 8.23 -7.53 -4.01
C GLU A 52 7.41 -6.94 -2.86
N CYS A 53 7.43 -5.61 -2.80
CA CYS A 53 6.71 -4.83 -1.80
C CYS A 53 6.12 -3.59 -2.49
N ARG A 54 4.81 -3.38 -2.33
CA ARG A 54 4.09 -2.22 -2.85
C ARG A 54 3.33 -1.56 -1.72
N LYS A 55 3.39 -0.24 -1.72
CA LYS A 55 2.85 0.64 -0.68
C LYS A 55 1.84 1.56 -1.35
N TYR A 56 0.64 1.60 -0.81
CA TYR A 56 -0.49 2.29 -1.40
C TYR A 56 -1.12 3.20 -0.35
N LEU A 57 -1.22 4.48 -0.67
CA LEU A 57 -1.92 5.45 0.15
C LEU A 57 -3.37 5.56 -0.37
N CYS A 58 -4.35 5.66 0.52
CA CYS A 58 -5.69 6.07 0.13
C CYS A 58 -6.43 6.80 1.25
N PHE A 59 -7.32 7.67 0.82
CA PHE A 59 -8.15 8.50 1.66
C PHE A 59 -9.62 8.26 1.34
N GLY A 60 -10.44 8.14 2.36
CA GLY A 60 -11.85 7.81 2.20
C GLY A 60 -12.71 8.26 3.36
N ASP A 61 -14.02 8.21 3.12
CA ASP A 61 -15.01 8.38 4.17
C ASP A 61 -15.21 7.03 4.89
N LEU A 62 -14.86 7.00 6.17
CA LEU A 62 -15.00 5.84 7.05
C LEU A 62 -16.03 6.10 8.16
N GLY A 63 -17.15 6.75 7.80
CA GLY A 63 -18.20 7.17 8.71
C GLY A 63 -18.14 8.67 8.99
N ASP A 64 -18.29 9.08 10.24
CA ASP A 64 -18.49 10.50 10.61
C ASP A 64 -17.26 11.40 10.37
N LYS A 65 -16.11 10.83 9.97
CA LYS A 65 -14.88 11.57 9.71
C LYS A 65 -14.15 10.99 8.50
N LYS A 66 -13.60 11.88 7.68
CA LYS A 66 -12.66 11.50 6.63
C LYS A 66 -11.38 10.96 7.26
N LYS A 67 -10.94 9.78 6.80
CA LYS A 67 -9.81 9.04 7.36
C LYS A 67 -8.87 8.61 6.25
N MET A 68 -7.59 8.49 6.59
CA MET A 68 -6.55 8.04 5.66
C MET A 68 -5.99 6.68 6.09
N LYS A 69 -5.87 5.76 5.15
CA LYS A 69 -5.29 4.44 5.36
C LYS A 69 -4.10 4.22 4.42
N LEU A 70 -3.07 3.56 4.94
CA LEU A 70 -1.97 3.04 4.14
C LEU A 70 -2.14 1.53 4.03
N LEU A 71 -2.09 1.03 2.81
CA LEU A 71 -2.10 -0.40 2.50
C LEU A 71 -0.70 -0.82 2.06
N LEU A 72 -0.14 -1.80 2.75
CA LEU A 72 1.08 -2.50 2.38
C LEU A 72 0.71 -3.85 1.78
N VAL A 73 1.21 -4.15 0.59
CA VAL A 73 1.08 -5.45 -0.07
C VAL A 73 2.47 -6.02 -0.32
N ARG A 74 2.76 -7.19 0.25
CA ARG A 74 4.05 -7.87 0.05
C ARG A 74 3.86 -9.23 -0.56
N ARG A 75 4.79 -9.62 -1.42
CA ARG A 75 4.79 -10.92 -2.07
C ARG A 75 6.21 -11.40 -2.33
N SER A 76 6.39 -12.70 -2.20
CA SER A 76 7.58 -13.39 -2.69
C SER A 76 7.28 -13.99 -4.07
N LEU A 77 8.19 -13.79 -5.03
CA LEU A 77 8.14 -14.47 -6.32
C LEU A 77 8.49 -15.95 -6.21
N HIS A 78 9.31 -16.32 -5.22
CA HIS A 78 9.86 -17.66 -5.04
C HIS A 78 9.12 -18.51 -4.02
N SER A 79 8.07 -17.96 -3.38
CA SER A 79 7.28 -18.71 -2.41
C SER A 79 5.80 -18.37 -2.49
N LYS A 80 4.99 -19.12 -1.74
CA LYS A 80 3.54 -18.86 -1.60
C LYS A 80 3.24 -17.67 -0.68
N PHE A 81 4.27 -16.97 -0.19
CA PHE A 81 4.15 -15.86 0.73
C PHE A 81 3.51 -14.64 0.04
N GLN A 82 2.39 -14.21 0.60
CA GLN A 82 1.74 -12.96 0.26
C GLN A 82 0.99 -12.48 1.50
N ASP A 83 1.28 -11.27 1.94
CA ASP A 83 0.61 -10.67 3.10
C ASP A 83 0.26 -9.21 2.86
N TYR A 84 -0.61 -8.72 3.75
CA TYR A 84 -1.25 -7.44 3.61
C TYR A 84 -1.34 -6.81 4.98
N HIS A 85 -0.95 -5.55 5.07
CA HIS A 85 -1.06 -4.79 6.30
C HIS A 85 -1.72 -3.45 6.03
N ILE A 86 -2.48 -2.98 7.00
CA ILE A 86 -3.14 -1.69 6.96
C ILE A 86 -2.77 -0.86 8.17
N LEU A 87 -2.58 0.43 7.94
CA LEU A 87 -2.39 1.43 9.00
C LEU A 87 -3.42 2.52 8.80
N LEU A 88 -4.23 2.80 9.83
CA LEU A 88 -4.99 4.02 9.91
C LEU A 88 -4.08 5.15 10.41
N VAL A 89 -4.00 6.26 9.68
CA VAL A 89 -3.18 7.40 10.12
C VAL A 89 -3.71 7.95 11.44
N GLY A 90 -2.82 7.99 12.44
CA GLY A 90 -3.15 8.34 13.82
C GLY A 90 -3.15 7.13 14.77
N GLU A 91 -3.10 5.90 14.26
CA GLU A 91 -2.86 4.70 15.07
C GLU A 91 -1.37 4.38 15.20
N GLU A 92 -1.03 3.60 16.23
CA GLU A 92 0.36 3.31 16.63
C GLU A 92 0.95 2.07 15.94
N SER A 93 0.13 1.24 15.28
CA SER A 93 0.61 -0.04 14.74
C SER A 93 -0.09 -0.45 13.45
N TRP A 94 0.64 -1.25 12.66
CA TRP A 94 0.12 -1.91 11.47
C TRP A 94 -0.69 -3.14 11.86
N ARG A 95 -1.86 -3.32 11.24
CA ARG A 95 -2.68 -4.51 11.40
C ARG A 95 -2.62 -5.40 10.17
N ALA A 96 -2.43 -6.70 10.36
CA ALA A 96 -2.53 -7.68 9.28
C ALA A 96 -3.98 -7.83 8.80
N ILE A 97 -4.18 -7.95 7.49
CA ILE A 97 -5.47 -8.20 6.87
C ILE A 97 -5.39 -9.36 5.88
N GLY A 98 -6.54 -9.98 5.58
CA GLY A 98 -6.64 -11.11 4.67
C GLY A 98 -6.96 -10.70 3.23
N CYS A 99 -6.55 -11.53 2.28
CA CYS A 99 -7.03 -11.47 0.91
C CYS A 99 -7.07 -12.88 0.32
N LYS A 100 -8.21 -13.26 -0.25
CA LYS A 100 -8.37 -14.54 -0.95
C LYS A 100 -7.69 -14.57 -2.32
N HIS A 101 -7.38 -13.41 -2.89
CA HIS A 101 -6.77 -13.30 -4.20
C HIS A 101 -5.25 -13.37 -4.10
N ARG A 102 -4.63 -14.15 -4.97
CA ARG A 102 -3.17 -14.17 -5.15
C ARG A 102 -2.80 -13.39 -6.40
N PHE A 103 -1.93 -12.40 -6.23
CA PHE A 103 -1.55 -11.50 -7.31
C PHE A 103 -0.21 -10.81 -7.06
N LEU A 104 0.44 -10.36 -8.13
CA LEU A 104 1.61 -9.49 -8.11
C LEU A 104 1.17 -8.05 -8.42
N PRO A 105 1.25 -7.10 -7.47
CA PRO A 105 0.81 -5.74 -7.73
C PRO A 105 1.75 -5.06 -8.75
N ALA A 106 1.20 -4.56 -9.85
CA ALA A 106 1.98 -4.14 -11.01
C ALA A 106 1.99 -2.61 -11.19
N THR A 107 0.87 -1.94 -10.92
CA THR A 107 0.73 -0.51 -11.22
C THR A 107 0.75 0.36 -9.96
N LYS A 108 0.82 1.67 -10.18
CA LYS A 108 0.44 2.67 -9.19
C LYS A 108 -1.06 2.60 -8.90
N THR A 109 -1.49 3.22 -7.81
CA THR A 109 -2.90 3.23 -7.39
C THR A 109 -3.66 4.46 -7.82
N LEU A 110 -4.92 4.25 -8.14
CA LEU A 110 -5.95 5.27 -8.14
C LEU A 110 -6.79 5.12 -6.87
N CYS A 111 -6.95 6.20 -6.10
CA CYS A 111 -7.85 6.22 -4.94
C CYS A 111 -9.07 7.08 -5.28
N ASN A 112 -10.26 6.49 -5.27
CA ASN A 112 -11.51 7.19 -5.55
C ASN A 112 -12.58 6.82 -4.53
N ARG A 113 -13.17 7.82 -3.86
CA ARG A 113 -14.25 7.67 -2.88
C ARG A 113 -13.99 6.56 -1.83
N GLY A 114 -12.77 6.49 -1.30
CA GLY A 114 -12.41 5.48 -0.31
C GLY A 114 -12.23 4.07 -0.86
N ARG A 115 -11.99 3.92 -2.17
CA ARG A 115 -11.62 2.66 -2.79
C ARG A 115 -10.33 2.82 -3.59
N LEU A 116 -9.38 1.93 -3.33
CA LEU A 116 -8.15 1.78 -4.10
C LEU A 116 -8.42 0.94 -5.35
N TYR A 117 -7.79 1.31 -6.45
CA TYR A 117 -7.74 0.54 -7.69
C TYR A 117 -6.30 0.45 -8.16
N PHE A 118 -5.86 -0.74 -8.53
CA PHE A 118 -4.52 -0.96 -9.07
C PHE A 118 -4.52 -2.20 -9.96
N GLY A 119 -3.74 -2.13 -11.04
CA GLY A 119 -3.44 -3.27 -11.89
C GLY A 119 -2.48 -4.23 -11.18
N ALA A 120 -2.73 -5.51 -11.35
CA ALA A 120 -1.93 -6.60 -10.85
C ALA A 120 -1.84 -7.72 -11.89
N LYS A 121 -0.94 -8.67 -11.67
CA LYS A 121 -0.93 -9.95 -12.39
C LYS A 121 -1.53 -11.03 -11.51
N SER A 122 -2.51 -11.77 -11.98
CA SER A 122 -3.06 -12.92 -11.26
C SER A 122 -1.97 -13.97 -11.04
N PHE A 123 -2.15 -14.84 -10.04
CA PHE A 123 -1.28 -15.99 -9.87
C PHE A 123 -2.12 -17.27 -9.75
N PRO A 124 -1.76 -18.37 -10.45
CA PRO A 124 -0.54 -18.56 -11.22
C PRO A 124 -0.60 -18.16 -12.71
N SER A 125 -1.77 -17.77 -13.24
CA SER A 125 -1.93 -17.55 -14.68
C SER A 125 -1.19 -16.32 -15.23
N MET A 126 -0.82 -15.37 -14.37
CA MET A 126 -0.09 -14.15 -14.74
C MET A 126 -0.88 -13.20 -15.66
N ASP A 127 -2.20 -13.36 -15.72
CA ASP A 127 -3.10 -12.48 -16.46
C ASP A 127 -3.11 -11.08 -15.84
N CYS A 128 -3.15 -10.05 -16.68
CA CYS A 128 -3.38 -8.68 -16.23
C CYS A 128 -4.80 -8.56 -15.67
N ILE A 129 -4.92 -8.26 -14.38
CA ILE A 129 -6.20 -8.07 -13.68
C ILE A 129 -6.24 -6.69 -13.03
N LEU A 130 -7.45 -6.16 -12.86
CA LEU A 130 -7.68 -5.00 -12.02
C LEU A 130 -8.10 -5.47 -10.63
N MET A 131 -7.41 -4.96 -9.60
CA MET A 131 -7.78 -5.17 -8.21
C MET A 131 -8.37 -3.89 -7.65
N SER A 132 -9.33 -4.04 -6.75
CA SER A 132 -9.76 -2.97 -5.86
C SER A 132 -9.66 -3.37 -4.41
N PHE A 133 -9.52 -2.37 -3.54
CA PHE A 133 -9.54 -2.53 -2.09
C PHE A 133 -10.45 -1.45 -1.47
N ASP A 134 -11.51 -1.87 -0.80
CA ASP A 134 -12.44 -0.97 -0.13
C ASP A 134 -11.92 -0.58 1.26
N LEU A 135 -11.80 0.70 1.56
CA LEU A 135 -11.24 1.14 2.84
C LEU A 135 -12.21 0.93 4.03
N ARG A 136 -13.51 0.84 3.77
CA ARG A 136 -14.56 0.68 4.79
C ARG A 136 -14.72 -0.77 5.19
N SER A 137 -14.89 -1.68 4.23
CA SER A 137 -14.97 -3.11 4.53
C SER A 137 -13.60 -3.77 4.70
N GLU A 138 -12.53 -3.11 4.24
CA GLU A 138 -11.17 -3.67 4.19
C GLU A 138 -11.08 -4.95 3.36
N GLU A 139 -11.88 -5.02 2.29
CA GLU A 139 -11.94 -6.17 1.41
C GLU A 139 -11.31 -5.90 0.05
N PHE A 140 -10.62 -6.92 -0.44
CA PHE A 140 -10.10 -6.96 -1.80
C PHE A 140 -11.14 -7.56 -2.76
N HIS A 141 -11.27 -6.95 -3.93
CA HIS A 141 -12.07 -7.49 -5.02
C HIS A 141 -11.25 -7.52 -6.30
N ARG A 142 -11.27 -8.65 -6.98
CA ARG A 142 -10.87 -8.74 -8.39
C ARG A 142 -11.98 -8.14 -9.24
N ILE A 143 -11.62 -7.25 -10.16
CA ILE A 143 -12.51 -6.69 -11.17
C ILE A 143 -12.08 -7.30 -12.50
N ASP A 144 -12.99 -8.07 -13.11
CA ASP A 144 -12.78 -8.59 -14.45
C ASP A 144 -13.01 -7.45 -15.46
N ILE A 145 -11.98 -7.14 -16.23
CA ILE A 145 -12.12 -6.24 -17.37
C ILE A 145 -12.66 -7.11 -18.50
N LEU A 146 -13.90 -6.85 -18.93
CA LEU A 146 -14.50 -7.54 -20.07
C LEU A 146 -13.57 -7.38 -21.28
N SER A 147 -13.08 -8.50 -21.80
CA SER A 147 -12.31 -8.62 -23.04
C SER A 147 -13.25 -8.81 -24.23
#